data_AF-A0A832LGZ6-F1
#
_entry.id   AF-A0A832LGZ6-F1
#
_cell.length_a   1.000
_cell.length_b   1.000
_cell.length_c   1.000
_cell.angle_alpha   90.00
_cell.angle_beta   90.00
_cell.angle_gamma   90.00
#
_symmetry.space_group_name_H-M   'P 1'
#
loop_
_entity.id
_entity.type
_entity.pdbx_description
1 polymer ?
#
loop_
_entity_poly.entity_id
_entity_poly.type
_entity_poly.pdbx_seq_one_letter_code
_entity_poly.pdbx_strand_id
1 'polypeptide(L)'
;MRSKENFHSLPLVSISLVLFMALVLFTASATSAAAENLTVHFIDVGQGDSILVQYGDKDMLIDAGERGTGDDVAEYIKRKGVTSLDYVVATHPHADHIGGMSDILKTFPIGQFLDSGYPHTSGTYEYMLETIDSNNIPFTTVKRGDKIDFASGIVVEVLNPGSSYFTDDLNQNSVVLKITDGSVSFLLMGDAGIEAEGAIVKDGYNVDADILKVGHHGSITSSGKTFISAVSPAVSIIEVGTGNKYGHPHAEVLETLQKASTVYRTDVDGTVTVTTDGSAYTLTTEKTAVTDYTEISETPTQTPTETSAETPTQTPAETPTQTPTETPTQIPTETPTQTLTETSTQTSTEMPAEETDDTGSSSSGGRSHRSSSGGGSTGGSPEPQKNVEFKDTAQVFIPNEKPVYFNFTNNVTVVDYISFTSKRTVGKTTAIVENLKNRSESVSDSPEGVVYKFFNVWVGNGGYGDSDKILNATISFKVQKSWIQENDIDPSSIVLHKHDDKKKEWIKLPVSLAIEDDQFLHFIANVPGYSFFVITGTKDELNATAIDAQAAITSNESDNASNITSNADKPKLPGFGIIGGIICLLCILLYRIKER
;
A
#
# COMPACT_ATOMS: atom_id res chain seq x y z
N MET A 1 91.84 -33.87 -14.19
CA MET A 1 90.47 -33.78 -13.63
C MET A 1 90.35 -32.41 -12.98
N ARG A 2 89.58 -31.49 -13.61
CA ARG A 2 88.19 -31.09 -13.23
C ARG A 2 88.16 -30.43 -11.84
N SER A 3 87.64 -29.22 -11.62
CA SER A 3 87.00 -28.21 -12.47
C SER A 3 87.10 -26.86 -11.75
N LYS A 4 87.44 -25.79 -12.46
CA LYS A 4 87.27 -24.41 -11.95
C LYS A 4 85.81 -24.02 -12.20
N GLU A 5 85.07 -23.73 -11.13
CA GLU A 5 83.73 -23.19 -11.23
C GLU A 5 83.81 -21.70 -11.56
N ASN A 6 83.15 -21.32 -12.67
CA ASN A 6 82.98 -19.95 -13.10
C ASN A 6 81.80 -19.34 -12.34
N PHE A 7 82.07 -18.39 -11.45
CA PHE A 7 81.05 -17.48 -10.95
C PHE A 7 80.65 -16.53 -12.09
N HIS A 8 79.48 -16.77 -12.67
CA HIS A 8 78.86 -15.85 -13.61
C HIS A 8 78.37 -14.61 -12.83
N SER A 9 79.05 -13.48 -13.03
CA SER A 9 78.55 -12.16 -12.67
C SER A 9 77.26 -11.90 -13.46
N LEU A 10 76.11 -11.93 -12.78
CA LEU A 10 74.88 -11.37 -13.34
C LEU A 10 75.13 -9.88 -13.66
N PRO A 11 74.75 -9.40 -14.86
CA PRO A 11 75.03 -8.03 -15.25
C PRO A 11 74.20 -7.07 -14.37
N LEU A 12 74.87 -6.14 -13.68
CA LEU A 12 74.23 -5.10 -12.84
C LEU A 12 73.09 -4.35 -13.55
N VAL A 13 73.12 -4.32 -14.88
CA VAL A 13 72.10 -3.71 -15.76
C VAL A 13 70.73 -4.38 -15.61
N SER A 14 70.67 -5.70 -15.39
CA SER A 14 69.40 -6.43 -15.25
C SER A 14 68.72 -6.20 -13.91
N ILE A 15 69.49 -5.98 -12.85
CA ILE A 15 68.95 -5.68 -11.50
C ILE A 15 68.41 -4.24 -11.47
N SER A 16 69.12 -3.29 -12.10
CA SER A 16 68.66 -1.90 -12.20
C SER A 16 67.38 -1.75 -13.02
N LEU A 17 67.21 -2.55 -14.08
CA LEU A 17 65.99 -2.53 -14.91
C LEU A 17 64.78 -3.11 -14.16
N VAL A 18 64.98 -4.19 -13.39
CA VAL A 18 63.92 -4.79 -12.57
C VAL A 18 63.51 -3.87 -11.42
N LEU A 19 64.47 -3.18 -10.78
CA LEU A 19 64.18 -2.18 -9.75
C LEU A 19 63.48 -0.94 -10.31
N PHE A 20 63.86 -0.48 -11.51
CA PHE A 20 63.19 0.64 -12.16
C PHE A 20 61.77 0.27 -12.62
N MET A 21 61.57 -0.94 -13.14
CA MET A 21 60.25 -1.45 -13.54
C MET A 21 59.36 -1.73 -12.33
N ALA A 22 59.92 -2.22 -11.21
CA ALA A 22 59.21 -2.35 -9.94
C ALA A 22 58.86 -0.98 -9.34
N LEU A 23 59.72 0.02 -9.46
CA LEU A 23 59.44 1.39 -9.02
C LEU A 23 58.34 2.04 -9.87
N VAL A 24 58.36 1.86 -11.19
CA VAL A 24 57.30 2.34 -12.10
C VAL A 24 55.96 1.63 -11.84
N LEU A 25 55.97 0.32 -11.54
CA LEU A 25 54.79 -0.45 -11.14
C LEU A 25 54.27 -0.06 -9.75
N PHE A 26 55.16 0.36 -8.83
CA PHE A 26 54.79 0.82 -7.49
C PHE A 26 54.24 2.25 -7.50
N THR A 27 54.75 3.13 -8.37
CA THR A 27 54.18 4.48 -8.57
C THR A 27 52.89 4.48 -9.39
N ALA A 28 52.63 3.45 -10.20
CA ALA A 28 51.38 3.29 -10.95
C ALA A 28 50.22 2.73 -10.10
N SER A 29 50.48 2.26 -8.88
CA SER A 29 49.46 1.69 -7.98
C SER A 29 49.02 2.62 -6.85
N ALA A 30 49.43 3.90 -6.91
CA ALA A 30 49.04 4.93 -5.96
C ALA A 30 48.51 6.19 -6.65
N THR A 31 47.83 6.03 -7.78
CA THR A 31 46.73 6.95 -8.08
C THR A 31 45.70 6.71 -6.98
N SER A 32 45.68 7.59 -5.97
CA SER A 32 44.45 7.84 -5.22
C SER A 32 43.34 7.85 -6.26
N ALA A 33 42.36 6.95 -6.16
CA ALA A 33 41.11 7.19 -6.86
C ALA A 33 40.76 8.64 -6.52
N ALA A 34 40.60 9.49 -7.54
CA ALA A 34 40.05 10.81 -7.28
C ALA A 34 38.76 10.55 -6.51
N ALA A 35 38.58 11.19 -5.34
CA ALA A 35 37.34 11.03 -4.60
C ALA A 35 36.20 11.33 -5.58
N GLU A 36 35.32 10.36 -5.76
CA GLU A 36 34.17 10.53 -6.64
C GLU A 36 33.25 11.54 -5.96
N ASN A 37 32.72 12.48 -6.73
CA ASN A 37 31.84 13.50 -6.18
C ASN A 37 30.40 13.01 -6.26
N LEU A 38 29.62 13.20 -5.19
CA LEU A 38 28.19 13.05 -5.23
C LEU A 38 27.58 14.23 -6.00
N THR A 39 26.83 13.94 -7.07
CA THR A 39 26.11 14.94 -7.86
C THR A 39 24.62 14.67 -7.82
N VAL A 40 23.83 15.68 -7.44
CA VAL A 40 22.38 15.63 -7.34
C VAL A 40 21.77 16.67 -8.28
N HIS A 41 20.98 16.21 -9.25
CA HIS A 41 20.26 17.05 -10.21
C HIS A 41 18.79 17.09 -9.83
N PHE A 42 18.25 18.29 -9.58
CA PHE A 42 16.83 18.57 -9.41
C PHE A 42 16.31 19.06 -10.77
N ILE A 43 15.74 18.14 -11.55
CA ILE A 43 15.50 18.31 -12.99
C ILE A 43 14.25 19.15 -13.20
N ASP A 44 14.34 20.20 -14.03
CA ASP A 44 13.16 20.98 -14.41
C ASP A 44 12.24 20.18 -15.33
N VAL A 45 11.29 19.45 -14.74
CA VAL A 45 10.23 18.70 -15.43
C VAL A 45 8.92 19.48 -15.52
N GLY A 46 8.95 20.79 -15.23
CA GLY A 46 7.75 21.59 -15.03
C GLY A 46 7.13 21.32 -13.66
N GLN A 47 5.84 20.98 -13.62
CA GLN A 47 5.19 20.63 -12.34
C GLN A 47 5.46 19.17 -12.02
N GLY A 48 6.13 18.93 -10.89
CA GLY A 48 6.50 17.60 -10.42
C GLY A 48 7.94 17.55 -9.90
N ASP A 49 8.34 16.36 -9.49
CA ASP A 49 9.70 16.06 -9.01
C ASP A 49 10.40 15.07 -9.96
N SER A 50 11.69 15.27 -10.20
CA SER A 50 12.57 14.27 -10.82
C SER A 50 14.01 14.56 -10.45
N ILE A 51 14.60 13.68 -9.64
CA ILE A 51 15.92 13.89 -9.04
C ILE A 51 16.86 12.77 -9.46
N LEU A 52 17.97 13.12 -10.13
CA LEU A 52 19.05 12.17 -10.43
C LEU A 52 20.17 12.33 -9.41
N VAL A 53 20.54 11.24 -8.74
CA VAL A 53 21.67 11.15 -7.82
C VAL A 53 22.75 10.26 -8.45
N GLN A 54 23.97 10.78 -8.58
CA GLN A 54 25.10 10.08 -9.18
C GLN A 54 26.31 10.08 -8.24
N TYR A 55 26.96 8.93 -8.10
CA TYR A 55 28.23 8.79 -7.39
C TYR A 55 29.07 7.70 -8.06
N GLY A 56 30.17 8.08 -8.70
CA GLY A 56 31.00 7.12 -9.44
C GLY A 56 30.26 6.49 -10.62
N ASP A 57 30.10 5.17 -10.57
CA ASP A 57 29.33 4.38 -11.53
C ASP A 57 27.90 4.08 -11.06
N LYS A 58 27.46 4.69 -9.95
CA LYS A 58 26.14 4.49 -9.35
C LYS A 58 25.17 5.60 -9.70
N ASP A 59 24.00 5.19 -10.17
CA ASP A 59 22.91 6.09 -10.55
C ASP A 59 21.60 5.72 -9.84
N MET A 60 20.98 6.70 -9.17
CA MET A 60 19.65 6.59 -8.59
C MET A 60 18.73 7.67 -9.16
N LEU A 61 17.55 7.28 -9.61
CA LEU A 61 16.49 8.23 -9.99
C LEU A 61 15.38 8.22 -8.93
N ILE A 62 14.99 9.40 -8.46
CA ILE A 62 13.90 9.59 -7.51
C ILE A 62 12.82 10.40 -8.23
N ASP A 63 11.64 9.80 -8.40
CA ASP A 63 10.53 10.30 -9.20
C ASP A 63 10.89 10.58 -10.68
N ALA A 64 9.90 10.85 -11.51
CA ALA A 64 10.04 10.97 -12.96
C ALA A 64 9.10 12.03 -13.58
N GLY A 65 8.56 12.94 -12.77
CA GLY A 65 7.63 13.98 -13.19
C GLY A 65 6.25 13.49 -13.64
N GLU A 66 5.48 14.41 -14.23
CA GLU A 66 4.13 14.20 -14.73
C GLU A 66 4.05 13.27 -15.95
N ARG A 67 2.85 12.79 -16.28
CA ARG A 67 2.59 12.07 -17.53
C ARG A 67 3.09 12.87 -18.73
N GLY A 68 3.95 12.23 -19.52
CA GLY A 68 4.54 12.83 -20.72
C GLY A 68 5.92 13.45 -20.52
N THR A 69 6.44 13.54 -19.28
CA THR A 69 7.82 14.03 -19.02
C THR A 69 8.86 12.91 -19.08
N GLY A 70 8.44 11.64 -19.08
CA GLY A 70 9.34 10.48 -18.97
C GLY A 70 10.42 10.40 -20.07
N ASP A 71 10.06 10.70 -21.32
CA ASP A 71 11.02 10.74 -22.44
C ASP A 71 12.05 11.87 -22.27
N ASP A 72 11.62 13.05 -21.81
CA ASP A 72 12.50 14.21 -21.58
C ASP A 72 13.48 13.93 -20.42
N VAL A 73 12.99 13.31 -19.34
CA VAL A 73 13.83 12.86 -18.21
C VAL A 73 14.82 11.81 -18.70
N ALA A 74 14.36 10.80 -19.45
CA ALA A 74 15.22 9.76 -19.99
C ALA A 74 16.31 10.34 -20.91
N GLU A 75 15.98 11.32 -21.76
CA GLU A 75 16.96 12.00 -22.59
C GLU A 75 17.94 12.82 -21.75
N TYR A 76 17.46 13.53 -20.73
CA TYR A 76 18.30 14.29 -19.81
C TYR A 76 19.34 13.40 -19.15
N ILE A 77 18.91 12.30 -18.50
CA ILE A 77 19.84 11.45 -17.74
C ILE A 77 20.77 10.66 -18.65
N LYS A 78 20.36 10.31 -19.88
CA LYS A 78 21.28 9.78 -20.92
C LYS A 78 22.41 10.75 -21.24
N ARG A 79 22.12 12.05 -21.35
CA ARG A 79 23.16 13.08 -21.56
C ARG A 79 24.10 13.23 -20.36
N LYS A 80 23.70 12.76 -19.17
CA LYS A 80 24.55 12.65 -17.97
C LYS A 80 25.34 11.34 -17.89
N GLY A 81 25.26 10.50 -18.93
CA GLY A 81 26.03 9.25 -19.01
C GLY A 81 25.34 8.04 -18.39
N VAL A 82 24.10 8.19 -17.89
CA VAL A 82 23.33 7.09 -17.32
C VAL A 82 23.04 6.04 -18.39
N THR A 83 23.45 4.80 -18.12
CA THR A 83 23.17 3.64 -18.99
C THR A 83 22.30 2.58 -18.33
N SER A 84 22.26 2.58 -17.00
CA SER A 84 21.40 1.78 -16.13
C SER A 84 21.13 2.57 -14.85
N LEU A 85 20.08 2.21 -14.13
CA LEU A 85 19.78 2.79 -12.82
C LEU A 85 19.91 1.69 -11.77
N ASP A 86 20.83 1.86 -10.81
CA ASP A 86 20.96 0.94 -9.67
C ASP A 86 19.69 0.97 -8.83
N TYR A 87 19.16 2.17 -8.61
CA TYR A 87 17.92 2.39 -7.86
C TYR A 87 16.97 3.32 -8.60
N VAL A 88 15.68 2.99 -8.54
CA VAL A 88 14.59 3.90 -8.88
C VAL A 88 13.66 3.99 -7.70
N VAL A 89 13.33 5.21 -7.27
CA VAL A 89 12.46 5.46 -6.12
C VAL A 89 11.21 6.19 -6.60
N ALA A 90 10.04 5.65 -6.30
CA ALA A 90 8.78 6.38 -6.36
C ALA A 90 8.44 6.86 -4.95
N THR A 91 8.38 8.19 -4.74
CA THR A 91 8.11 8.74 -3.42
C THR A 91 6.69 8.45 -2.99
N HIS A 92 5.71 8.71 -3.86
CA HIS A 92 4.29 8.46 -3.63
C HIS A 92 3.53 8.41 -4.98
N PRO A 93 2.26 7.95 -5.02
CA PRO A 93 1.61 7.53 -6.26
C PRO A 93 0.94 8.65 -7.08
N HIS A 94 1.25 9.92 -6.80
CA HIS A 94 0.72 11.05 -7.58
C HIS A 94 1.37 11.17 -8.95
N ALA A 95 0.60 11.71 -9.90
CA ALA A 95 0.96 11.68 -11.30
C ALA A 95 2.16 12.58 -11.61
N ASP A 96 2.32 13.71 -10.94
CA ASP A 96 3.47 14.62 -11.04
C ASP A 96 4.77 14.06 -10.43
N HIS A 97 4.73 12.83 -9.89
CA HIS A 97 5.90 12.10 -9.40
C HIS A 97 6.15 10.84 -10.22
N ILE A 98 5.13 9.99 -10.41
CA ILE A 98 5.28 8.70 -11.09
C ILE A 98 4.79 8.70 -12.54
N GLY A 99 4.36 9.84 -13.07
CA GLY A 99 3.74 9.97 -14.39
C GLY A 99 4.64 9.56 -15.54
N GLY A 100 5.92 9.95 -15.48
CA GLY A 100 6.96 9.52 -16.43
C GLY A 100 7.60 8.17 -16.11
N MET A 101 7.26 7.54 -14.99
CA MET A 101 8.03 6.41 -14.45
C MET A 101 8.03 5.20 -15.40
N SER A 102 6.90 4.88 -16.03
CA SER A 102 6.84 3.75 -16.96
C SER A 102 7.78 3.88 -18.16
N ASP A 103 8.11 5.10 -18.58
CA ASP A 103 9.01 5.34 -19.72
C ASP A 103 10.47 5.13 -19.30
N ILE A 104 10.82 5.55 -18.07
CA ILE A 104 12.11 5.24 -17.45
C ILE A 104 12.31 3.73 -17.34
N LEU A 105 11.33 3.01 -16.79
CA LEU A 105 11.43 1.57 -16.55
C LEU A 105 11.52 0.72 -17.84
N LYS A 106 11.06 1.26 -18.97
CA LYS A 106 11.22 0.63 -20.29
C LYS A 106 12.53 1.00 -20.97
N THR A 107 13.10 2.14 -20.60
CA THR A 107 14.28 2.72 -21.27
C THR A 107 15.58 2.21 -20.69
N PHE A 108 15.64 2.04 -19.36
CA PHE A 108 16.87 1.67 -18.66
C PHE A 108 16.75 0.30 -17.99
N PRO A 109 17.84 -0.49 -17.95
CA PRO A 109 17.96 -1.58 -16.99
C PRO A 109 17.89 -1.04 -15.56
N ILE A 110 17.04 -1.64 -14.73
CA ILE A 110 16.81 -1.22 -13.34
C ILE A 110 17.30 -2.30 -12.39
N GLY A 111 18.17 -1.93 -11.45
CA GLY A 111 18.67 -2.81 -10.39
C GLY A 111 17.59 -3.10 -9.34
N GLN A 112 17.06 -2.05 -8.71
CA GLN A 112 16.03 -2.14 -7.68
C GLN A 112 15.04 -0.98 -7.78
N PHE A 113 13.75 -1.30 -7.78
CA PHE A 113 12.67 -0.34 -7.61
C PHE A 113 12.25 -0.26 -6.14
N LEU A 114 12.12 0.96 -5.62
CA LEU A 114 11.71 1.27 -4.25
C LEU A 114 10.42 2.09 -4.28
N ASP A 115 9.45 1.72 -3.43
CA ASP A 115 8.16 2.40 -3.27
C ASP A 115 7.86 2.64 -1.78
N SER A 116 7.05 3.64 -1.49
CA SER A 116 6.41 3.84 -0.18
C SER A 116 5.64 2.60 0.29
N GLY A 117 5.15 1.79 -0.65
CA GLY A 117 4.24 0.68 -0.36
C GLY A 117 2.83 1.13 0.01
N TYR A 118 2.54 2.43 -0.08
CA TYR A 118 1.18 2.93 0.08
C TYR A 118 0.36 2.59 -1.16
N PRO A 119 -0.74 1.84 -1.02
CA PRO A 119 -1.49 1.36 -2.17
C PRO A 119 -2.29 2.48 -2.83
N HIS A 120 -2.36 2.43 -4.16
CA HIS A 120 -3.18 3.35 -4.94
C HIS A 120 -3.77 2.63 -6.16
N THR A 121 -4.81 3.20 -6.75
CA THR A 121 -5.57 2.58 -7.86
C THR A 121 -5.70 3.52 -9.06
N SER A 122 -4.85 4.56 -9.15
CA SER A 122 -4.82 5.35 -10.38
C SER A 122 -4.28 4.51 -11.52
N GLY A 123 -4.75 4.80 -12.74
CA GLY A 123 -4.18 4.17 -13.93
C GLY A 123 -2.68 4.45 -14.09
N THR A 124 -2.15 5.54 -13.50
CA THR A 124 -0.69 5.81 -13.49
C THR A 124 0.04 4.78 -12.63
N TYR A 125 -0.41 4.60 -11.40
CA TYR A 125 0.21 3.68 -10.44
C TYR A 125 0.08 2.23 -10.89
N GLU A 126 -1.11 1.82 -11.34
CA GLU A 126 -1.32 0.47 -11.89
C GLU A 126 -0.39 0.20 -13.10
N TYR A 127 -0.27 1.14 -14.03
CA TYR A 127 0.58 0.97 -15.21
C TYR A 127 2.08 0.93 -14.88
N MET A 128 2.51 1.69 -13.88
CA MET A 128 3.87 1.61 -13.33
C MET A 128 4.13 0.21 -12.76
N LEU A 129 3.26 -0.30 -11.88
CA LEU A 129 3.39 -1.66 -11.32
C LEU A 129 3.37 -2.75 -12.41
N GLU A 130 2.52 -2.62 -13.42
CA GLU A 130 2.52 -3.52 -14.59
C GLU A 130 3.84 -3.50 -15.35
N THR A 131 4.45 -2.33 -15.50
CA THR A 131 5.74 -2.18 -16.19
C THR A 131 6.86 -2.82 -15.38
N ILE A 132 6.87 -2.64 -14.05
CA ILE A 132 7.81 -3.29 -13.13
C ILE A 132 7.73 -4.82 -13.26
N ASP A 133 6.51 -5.35 -13.19
CA ASP A 133 6.24 -6.79 -13.29
C ASP A 133 6.65 -7.36 -14.65
N SER A 134 6.24 -6.70 -15.74
CA SER A 134 6.53 -7.13 -17.11
C SER A 134 8.03 -7.16 -17.42
N ASN A 135 8.79 -6.26 -16.81
CA ASN A 135 10.23 -6.16 -16.98
C ASN A 135 11.02 -6.99 -15.95
N ASN A 136 10.34 -7.72 -15.05
CA ASN A 136 10.94 -8.47 -13.95
C ASN A 136 11.87 -7.63 -13.07
N ILE A 137 11.49 -6.38 -12.83
CA ILE A 137 12.29 -5.44 -12.04
C ILE A 137 12.14 -5.81 -10.55
N PRO A 138 13.24 -6.00 -9.79
CA PRO A 138 13.18 -6.20 -8.35
C PRO A 138 12.43 -5.05 -7.67
N PHE A 139 11.46 -5.37 -6.83
CA PHE A 139 10.59 -4.39 -6.17
C PHE A 139 10.63 -4.56 -4.65
N THR A 140 10.81 -3.46 -3.92
CA THR A 140 10.83 -3.44 -2.46
C THR A 140 10.09 -2.21 -1.94
N THR A 141 9.26 -2.39 -0.93
CA THR A 141 8.68 -1.27 -0.19
C THR A 141 9.64 -0.86 0.91
N VAL A 142 9.90 0.44 1.05
CA VAL A 142 10.79 0.97 2.09
C VAL A 142 10.01 1.53 3.27
N LYS A 143 10.64 1.57 4.44
CA LYS A 143 10.11 2.18 5.65
C LYS A 143 11.20 2.93 6.42
N ARG A 144 10.75 3.83 7.29
CA ARG A 144 11.57 4.61 8.21
C ARG A 144 12.56 3.71 8.96
N GLY A 145 13.83 4.08 8.91
CA GLY A 145 14.95 3.34 9.49
C GLY A 145 15.65 2.37 8.53
N ASP A 146 15.08 2.09 7.36
CA ASP A 146 15.79 1.33 6.33
C ASP A 146 17.00 2.12 5.80
N LYS A 147 18.01 1.39 5.32
CA LYS A 147 19.19 1.96 4.65
C LYS A 147 19.30 1.40 3.25
N ILE A 148 19.60 2.27 2.29
CA ILE A 148 19.82 1.88 0.89
C ILE A 148 21.33 1.76 0.67
N ASP A 149 21.78 0.57 0.24
CA ASP A 149 23.18 0.31 -0.10
C ASP A 149 23.47 0.88 -1.49
N PHE A 150 23.66 2.20 -1.56
CA PHE A 150 23.85 2.93 -2.81
C PHE A 150 25.30 2.88 -3.30
N ALA A 151 26.23 3.40 -2.50
CA ALA A 151 27.65 3.43 -2.80
C ALA A 151 28.49 3.45 -1.50
N SER A 152 29.73 2.95 -1.58
CA SER A 152 30.63 2.97 -0.44
C SER A 152 30.96 4.41 -0.03
N GLY A 153 30.74 4.76 1.24
CA GLY A 153 30.98 6.09 1.78
C GLY A 153 29.76 7.01 1.73
N ILE A 154 28.73 6.65 0.97
CA ILE A 154 27.46 7.39 0.92
C ILE A 154 26.44 6.69 1.81
N VAL A 155 25.86 7.45 2.75
CA VAL A 155 24.80 6.94 3.62
C VAL A 155 23.46 7.43 3.08
N VAL A 156 22.57 6.50 2.72
CA VAL A 156 21.19 6.80 2.30
C VAL A 156 20.22 6.17 3.29
N GLU A 157 19.52 7.00 4.06
CA GLU A 157 18.55 6.59 5.07
C GLU A 157 17.13 6.94 4.65
N VAL A 158 16.21 6.00 4.86
CA VAL A 158 14.78 6.22 4.67
C VAL A 158 14.20 6.77 5.97
N LEU A 159 13.63 7.97 5.93
CA LEU A 159 13.00 8.62 7.09
C LEU A 159 11.47 8.48 7.09
N ASN A 160 10.86 8.16 5.96
CA ASN A 160 9.42 7.95 5.82
C ASN A 160 9.16 7.02 4.62
N PRO A 161 8.06 6.24 4.55
CA PRO A 161 6.92 6.15 5.48
C PRO A 161 7.27 5.50 6.82
N GLY A 162 6.49 5.78 7.87
CA GLY A 162 6.59 5.09 9.16
C GLY A 162 6.12 3.63 9.11
N SER A 163 6.11 2.94 10.25
CA SER A 163 5.59 1.55 10.35
C SER A 163 4.08 1.44 10.12
N SER A 164 3.36 2.55 10.26
CA SER A 164 1.94 2.70 9.95
C SER A 164 1.77 3.89 9.00
N TYR A 165 0.89 3.73 8.03
CA TYR A 165 0.57 4.78 7.07
C TYR A 165 -0.39 5.82 7.65
N PHE A 166 -0.30 7.04 7.13
CA PHE A 166 -1.32 8.07 7.29
C PHE A 166 -2.46 7.76 6.31
N THR A 167 -3.61 7.30 6.80
CA THR A 167 -4.60 6.56 5.98
C THR A 167 -5.32 7.37 4.92
N ASP A 168 -5.23 8.69 4.95
CA ASP A 168 -6.11 9.57 4.16
C ASP A 168 -5.34 10.50 3.22
N ASP A 169 -4.00 10.55 3.30
CA ASP A 169 -3.18 11.46 2.49
C ASP A 169 -1.95 10.75 1.93
N LEU A 170 -1.91 10.64 0.60
CA LEU A 170 -0.82 10.01 -0.14
C LEU A 170 0.51 10.72 0.09
N ASN A 171 0.48 12.05 0.23
CA ASN A 171 1.65 12.90 0.35
C ASN A 171 2.39 12.63 1.67
N GLN A 172 1.64 12.42 2.75
CA GLN A 172 2.20 12.13 4.07
C GLN A 172 2.93 10.78 4.12
N ASN A 173 2.67 9.91 3.14
CA ASN A 173 3.33 8.61 3.01
C ASN A 173 4.49 8.64 2.01
N SER A 174 4.91 9.83 1.54
CA SER A 174 6.07 9.98 0.65
C SER A 174 7.31 9.34 1.24
N VAL A 175 8.07 8.64 0.40
CA VAL A 175 9.44 8.23 0.75
C VAL A 175 10.27 9.49 0.98
N VAL A 176 10.75 9.67 2.21
CA VAL A 176 11.68 10.75 2.56
C VAL A 176 13.07 10.13 2.68
N LEU A 177 14.03 10.67 1.93
CA LEU A 177 15.42 10.19 1.93
C LEU A 177 16.36 11.23 2.53
N LYS A 178 17.26 10.77 3.41
CA LYS A 178 18.43 11.53 3.81
C LYS A 178 19.67 10.93 3.17
N ILE A 179 20.40 11.72 2.40
CA ILE A 179 21.66 11.32 1.76
C ILE A 179 22.79 12.07 2.44
N THR A 180 23.86 11.40 2.84
CA THR A 180 25.02 12.00 3.50
C THR A 180 26.31 11.52 2.84
N ASP A 181 27.12 12.49 2.42
CA ASP A 181 28.49 12.31 1.94
C ASP A 181 29.41 13.14 2.83
N GLY A 182 30.27 12.49 3.62
CA GLY A 182 31.10 13.16 4.63
C GLY A 182 30.28 14.06 5.58
N SER A 183 30.50 15.37 5.51
CA SER A 183 29.79 16.41 6.28
C SER A 183 28.69 17.12 5.50
N VAL A 184 28.46 16.80 4.23
CA VAL A 184 27.40 17.39 3.41
C VAL A 184 26.20 16.45 3.35
N SER A 185 25.01 16.99 3.52
CA SER A 185 23.79 16.20 3.58
C SER A 185 22.61 16.82 2.85
N PHE A 186 21.79 15.93 2.27
CA PHE A 186 20.57 16.24 1.55
C PHE A 186 19.37 15.63 2.27
N LEU A 187 18.28 16.39 2.35
CA LEU A 187 16.98 15.88 2.78
C LEU A 187 15.98 16.02 1.64
N LEU A 188 15.50 14.89 1.13
CA LEU A 188 14.61 14.80 -0.03
C LEU A 188 13.21 14.41 0.44
N MET A 189 12.30 15.39 0.44
CA MET A 189 11.00 15.25 1.11
C MET A 189 9.89 14.64 0.24
N GLY A 190 10.05 14.58 -1.09
CA GLY A 190 8.92 14.35 -2.00
C GLY A 190 7.78 15.32 -1.68
N ASP A 191 6.59 14.78 -1.40
CA ASP A 191 5.43 15.57 -0.96
C ASP A 191 5.11 15.47 0.53
N ALA A 192 6.01 14.91 1.35
CA ALA A 192 5.79 14.82 2.79
C ALA A 192 5.45 16.20 3.40
N GLY A 193 4.31 16.24 4.10
CA GLY A 193 3.77 17.44 4.74
C GLY A 193 3.99 17.47 6.25
N ILE A 194 3.30 18.40 6.91
CA ILE A 194 3.48 18.72 8.35
C ILE A 194 3.30 17.48 9.26
N GLU A 195 2.41 16.55 8.93
CA GLU A 195 2.20 15.32 9.70
C GLU A 195 3.41 14.39 9.61
N ALA A 196 3.94 14.17 8.41
CA ALA A 196 5.16 13.39 8.20
C ALA A 196 6.37 14.08 8.85
N GLU A 197 6.55 15.38 8.65
CA GLU A 197 7.58 16.22 9.29
C GLU A 197 7.59 16.04 10.81
N GLY A 198 6.43 16.25 11.43
CA GLY A 198 6.25 16.11 12.87
C GLY A 198 6.51 14.68 13.35
N ALA A 199 6.08 13.68 12.59
CA ALA A 199 6.31 12.28 12.94
C ALA A 199 7.79 11.88 12.85
N ILE A 200 8.54 12.35 11.85
CA ILE A 200 9.98 12.07 11.72
C ILE A 200 10.74 12.66 12.90
N VAL A 201 10.49 13.94 13.21
CA VAL A 201 11.14 14.64 14.33
C VAL A 201 10.76 14.02 15.67
N LYS A 202 9.47 13.71 15.87
CA LYS A 202 8.97 13.10 17.11
C LYS A 202 9.61 11.74 17.39
N ASP A 203 9.87 10.96 16.35
CA ASP A 203 10.50 9.64 16.47
C ASP A 203 12.03 9.73 16.65
N GLY A 204 12.60 10.95 16.70
CA GLY A 204 13.99 11.20 17.04
C GLY A 204 14.98 11.02 15.89
N TYR A 205 14.49 11.02 14.64
CA TYR A 205 15.35 10.95 13.46
C TYR A 205 16.02 12.31 13.20
N ASN A 206 17.30 12.27 12.82
CA ASN A 206 18.06 13.48 12.51
C ASN A 206 17.66 14.05 11.15
N VAL A 207 16.93 15.16 11.15
CA VAL A 207 16.49 15.87 9.94
C VAL A 207 17.43 17.02 9.52
N ASP A 208 18.46 17.33 10.31
CA ASP A 208 19.44 18.36 9.98
C ASP A 208 20.10 18.09 8.63
N ALA A 209 20.05 19.01 7.68
CA ALA A 209 20.61 18.84 6.35
C ALA A 209 20.99 20.16 5.69
N ASP A 210 22.11 20.19 4.97
CA ASP A 210 22.59 21.39 4.27
C ASP A 210 21.69 21.78 3.09
N ILE A 211 21.22 20.77 2.34
CA ILE A 211 20.37 20.94 1.17
C ILE A 211 19.01 20.27 1.40
N LEU A 212 17.94 21.06 1.33
CA LEU A 212 16.56 20.58 1.44
C LEU A 212 15.87 20.63 0.06
N LYS A 213 15.41 19.47 -0.44
CA LYS A 213 14.32 19.48 -1.41
C LYS A 213 13.02 19.67 -0.65
N VAL A 214 12.40 20.82 -0.89
CA VAL A 214 11.20 21.28 -0.21
C VAL A 214 10.03 20.36 -0.52
N GLY A 215 9.29 19.99 0.54
CA GLY A 215 8.12 19.12 0.45
C GLY A 215 6.98 19.74 -0.36
N HIS A 216 6.29 18.95 -1.17
CA HIS A 216 5.02 19.30 -1.80
C HIS A 216 5.08 20.60 -2.62
N HIS A 217 6.19 20.77 -3.34
CA HIS A 217 6.47 21.92 -4.22
C HIS A 217 6.34 23.30 -3.52
N GLY A 218 6.46 23.34 -2.18
CA GLY A 218 6.22 24.56 -1.40
C GLY A 218 4.73 24.86 -1.11
N SER A 219 3.91 23.82 -0.98
CA SER A 219 2.54 23.92 -0.47
C SER A 219 2.48 24.39 0.99
N ILE A 220 1.44 25.11 1.39
CA ILE A 220 1.20 25.46 2.82
C ILE A 220 1.00 24.24 3.73
N THR A 221 0.82 23.06 3.15
CA THR A 221 0.67 21.78 3.87
C THR A 221 2.00 21.17 4.28
N SER A 222 3.13 21.77 3.87
CA SER A 222 4.48 21.35 4.19
C SER A 222 5.33 22.53 4.70
N SER A 223 6.59 22.24 5.01
CA SER A 223 7.61 23.20 5.42
C SER A 223 7.24 23.96 6.70
N GLY A 224 6.76 23.23 7.72
CA GLY A 224 6.42 23.82 9.01
C GLY A 224 7.61 24.53 9.65
N LYS A 225 7.40 25.71 10.25
CA LYS A 225 8.47 26.56 10.83
C LYS A 225 9.40 25.80 11.79
N THR A 226 8.83 24.96 12.66
CA THR A 226 9.61 24.12 13.60
C THR A 226 10.43 23.07 12.86
N PHE A 227 9.88 22.47 11.81
CA PHE A 227 10.58 21.50 10.99
C PHE A 227 11.73 22.14 10.21
N ILE A 228 11.49 23.26 9.52
CA ILE A 228 12.55 24.00 8.81
C ILE A 228 13.67 24.44 9.76
N SER A 229 13.32 24.83 10.99
CA SER A 229 14.33 25.15 12.03
C SER A 229 15.13 23.93 12.48
N ALA A 230 14.53 22.74 12.48
CA ALA A 230 15.20 21.49 12.83
C ALA A 230 16.06 20.93 11.67
N VAL A 231 15.66 21.18 10.43
CA VAL A 231 16.46 20.86 9.23
C VAL A 231 17.65 21.80 9.10
N SER A 232 17.51 23.06 9.50
CA SER A 232 18.55 24.10 9.43
C SER A 232 19.27 24.19 8.06
N PRO A 233 18.54 24.24 6.93
CA PRO A 233 19.16 24.17 5.62
C PRO A 233 19.93 25.43 5.26
N ALA A 234 21.07 25.28 4.59
CA ALA A 234 21.74 26.38 3.91
C ALA A 234 21.07 26.69 2.56
N VAL A 235 20.57 25.65 1.89
CA VAL A 235 19.91 25.72 0.58
C VAL A 235 18.57 25.01 0.61
N SER A 236 17.53 25.66 0.10
CA SER A 236 16.22 25.06 -0.16
C SER A 236 15.90 25.07 -1.65
N ILE A 237 15.60 23.91 -2.22
CA ILE A 237 15.29 23.73 -3.65
C ILE A 237 13.82 23.33 -3.78
N ILE A 238 13.08 24.08 -4.59
CA ILE A 238 11.66 23.84 -4.87
C ILE A 238 11.53 23.41 -6.33
N GLU A 239 11.22 22.13 -6.56
CA GLU A 239 10.81 21.67 -7.89
C GLU A 239 9.34 22.01 -8.08
N VAL A 240 9.05 22.92 -9.02
CA VAL A 240 7.72 23.49 -9.25
C VAL A 240 7.62 24.02 -10.67
N GLY A 241 6.43 23.94 -11.27
CA GLY A 241 6.20 24.35 -12.65
C GLY A 241 5.78 25.82 -12.81
N THR A 242 6.27 26.45 -13.88
CA THR A 242 5.84 27.80 -14.29
C THR A 242 4.33 27.86 -14.52
N GLY A 243 3.65 28.77 -13.81
CA GLY A 243 2.21 28.96 -13.97
C GLY A 243 1.37 27.76 -13.54
N ASN A 244 1.89 26.93 -12.62
CA ASN A 244 1.11 25.84 -12.02
C ASN A 244 -0.21 26.36 -11.42
N LYS A 245 -1.24 25.54 -11.46
CA LYS A 245 -2.61 25.93 -11.07
C LYS A 245 -2.85 25.88 -9.56
N TYR A 246 -1.90 25.32 -8.81
CA TYR A 246 -1.99 25.15 -7.36
C TYR A 246 -1.59 26.43 -6.62
N GLY A 247 -0.94 27.38 -7.30
CA GLY A 247 -0.39 28.58 -6.67
C GLY A 247 0.89 28.30 -5.88
N HIS A 248 1.56 27.19 -6.18
CA HIS A 248 2.83 26.81 -5.57
C HIS A 248 3.99 27.60 -6.19
N PRO A 249 5.06 27.87 -5.42
CA PRO A 249 5.11 27.78 -3.97
C PRO A 249 4.29 28.91 -3.32
N HIS A 250 3.69 28.62 -2.17
CA HIS A 250 2.89 29.62 -1.45
C HIS A 250 3.79 30.67 -0.77
N ALA A 251 3.32 31.91 -0.71
CA ALA A 251 4.10 33.04 -0.18
C ALA A 251 4.57 32.84 1.27
N GLU A 252 3.74 32.24 2.14
CA GLU A 252 4.12 31.98 3.54
C GLU A 252 5.25 30.93 3.65
N VAL A 253 5.25 29.93 2.78
CA VAL A 253 6.31 28.92 2.73
C VAL A 253 7.60 29.56 2.23
N LEU A 254 7.53 30.37 1.16
CA LEU A 254 8.68 31.13 0.69
C LEU A 254 9.27 32.05 1.77
N GLU A 255 8.43 32.78 2.51
CA GLU A 255 8.89 33.64 3.61
C GLU A 255 9.57 32.83 4.71
N THR A 256 9.06 31.64 5.03
CA THR A 256 9.66 30.74 6.01
C THR A 256 11.03 30.26 5.54
N LEU A 257 11.15 29.80 4.29
CA LEU A 257 12.39 29.28 3.72
C LEU A 257 13.45 30.37 3.52
N GLN A 258 13.08 31.56 3.04
CA GLN A 258 13.98 32.69 2.81
C GLN A 258 14.58 33.27 4.09
N LYS A 259 13.95 33.04 5.24
CA LYS A 259 14.51 33.39 6.55
C LYS A 259 15.55 32.38 7.04
N ALA A 260 15.50 31.15 6.55
CA ALA A 260 16.39 30.06 6.96
C ALA A 260 17.54 29.81 5.98
N SER A 261 17.31 29.99 4.68
CA SER A 261 18.17 29.44 3.61
C SER A 261 18.11 30.27 2.32
N THR A 262 19.05 30.04 1.41
CA THR A 262 18.96 30.49 0.02
C THR A 262 17.99 29.58 -0.74
N VAL A 263 17.01 30.18 -1.44
CA VAL A 263 15.95 29.45 -2.14
C VAL A 263 16.19 29.43 -3.64
N TYR A 264 16.16 28.24 -4.25
CA TYR A 264 16.17 28.01 -5.70
C TYR A 264 14.88 27.35 -6.15
N ARG A 265 14.41 27.67 -7.36
CA ARG A 265 13.16 27.11 -7.91
C ARG A 265 13.33 26.69 -9.36
N THR A 266 12.86 25.51 -9.75
CA THR A 266 13.02 25.05 -11.14
C THR A 266 12.27 25.91 -12.17
N ASP A 267 11.12 26.49 -11.81
CA ASP A 267 10.39 27.41 -12.69
C ASP A 267 11.17 28.70 -13.01
N VAL A 268 12.02 29.16 -12.09
CA VAL A 268 12.85 30.37 -12.25
C VAL A 268 14.25 30.03 -12.75
N ASP A 269 14.90 29.06 -12.11
CA ASP A 269 16.32 28.75 -12.26
C ASP A 269 16.60 27.57 -13.20
N GLY A 270 15.55 26.86 -13.64
CA GLY A 270 15.67 25.63 -14.43
C GLY A 270 16.26 24.50 -13.59
N THR A 271 16.90 23.53 -14.24
CA THR A 271 17.53 22.42 -13.52
C THR A 271 18.59 22.93 -12.55
N VAL A 272 18.49 22.54 -11.28
CA VAL A 272 19.48 22.87 -10.23
C VAL A 272 20.38 21.66 -10.02
N THR A 273 21.69 21.85 -10.00
CA THR A 273 22.66 20.77 -9.79
C THR A 273 23.58 21.11 -8.64
N VAL A 274 23.67 20.20 -7.67
CA VAL A 274 24.59 20.30 -6.52
C VAL A 274 25.62 19.18 -6.64
N THR A 275 26.90 19.54 -6.57
CA THR A 275 28.03 18.60 -6.59
C THR A 275 28.85 18.77 -5.32
N THR A 276 29.15 17.69 -4.60
CA THR A 276 29.94 17.68 -3.37
C THR A 276 31.04 16.64 -3.41
N ASP A 277 32.16 16.92 -2.73
CA ASP A 277 33.26 16.00 -2.45
C ASP A 277 33.17 15.42 -1.01
N GLY A 278 32.02 15.61 -0.36
CA GLY A 278 31.75 15.24 1.02
C GLY A 278 32.26 16.23 2.07
N SER A 279 33.03 17.26 1.69
CA SER A 279 33.52 18.31 2.60
C SER A 279 33.11 19.72 2.18
N ALA A 280 32.75 19.93 0.92
CA ALA A 280 32.18 21.18 0.43
C ALA A 280 31.22 20.86 -0.72
N TYR A 281 30.38 21.82 -1.11
CA TYR A 281 29.52 21.68 -2.28
C TYR A 281 29.54 22.91 -3.17
N THR A 282 29.24 22.68 -4.44
CA THR A 282 29.00 23.71 -5.45
C THR A 282 27.59 23.54 -6.00
N LEU A 283 26.92 24.66 -6.28
CA LEU A 283 25.59 24.68 -6.87
C LEU A 283 25.62 25.45 -8.20
N THR A 284 24.96 24.90 -9.21
CA THR A 284 24.73 25.54 -10.51
C THR A 284 23.27 25.45 -10.90
N THR A 285 22.80 26.41 -11.70
CA THR A 285 21.44 26.38 -12.26
C THR A 285 21.46 26.60 -13.78
N GLU A 286 20.45 26.08 -14.46
CA GLU A 286 20.36 26.08 -15.93
C GLU A 286 20.05 27.47 -16.51
N LYS A 287 19.13 28.22 -15.90
CA LYS A 287 18.63 29.51 -16.40
C LYS A 287 19.34 30.70 -15.78
N THR A 288 19.88 30.55 -14.56
CA THR A 288 20.54 31.64 -13.83
C THR A 288 22.02 31.29 -13.62
N ALA A 289 22.95 32.10 -14.15
CA ALA A 289 24.37 31.88 -13.87
C ALA A 289 24.68 32.26 -12.41
N VAL A 290 24.51 31.32 -11.48
CA VAL A 290 25.01 31.39 -10.10
C VAL A 290 25.99 30.24 -9.91
N THR A 291 27.21 30.56 -9.49
CA THR A 291 28.16 29.59 -8.97
C THR A 291 28.39 29.98 -7.51
N ASP A 292 27.57 29.43 -6.62
CA ASP A 292 27.77 29.62 -5.18
C ASP A 292 28.73 28.54 -4.69
N TYR A 293 29.85 28.99 -4.13
CA TYR A 293 30.83 28.13 -3.46
C TYR A 293 30.64 28.33 -1.96
N THR A 294 30.21 27.28 -1.26
CA THR A 294 30.09 27.31 0.19
C THR A 294 31.14 26.39 0.79
N GLU A 295 32.23 26.96 1.31
CA GLU A 295 33.11 26.23 2.24
C GLU A 295 32.38 26.11 3.58
N ILE A 296 32.10 24.90 4.02
CA ILE A 296 31.57 24.68 5.38
C ILE A 296 32.69 24.96 6.37
N SER A 297 32.59 26.11 7.04
CA SER A 297 33.50 26.50 8.11
C SER A 297 33.31 25.55 9.30
N GLU A 298 34.35 24.81 9.68
CA GLU A 298 34.38 24.07 10.93
C GLU A 298 34.03 25.01 12.10
N THR A 299 32.89 24.77 12.77
CA THR A 299 32.60 25.44 14.03
C THR A 299 33.48 24.82 15.11
N PRO A 300 34.32 25.59 15.83
CA PRO A 300 35.22 25.02 16.82
C PRO A 300 34.43 24.54 18.04
N THR A 301 34.49 23.24 18.29
CA THR A 301 34.05 22.63 19.56
C THR A 301 34.89 23.21 20.69
N GLN A 302 34.31 24.09 21.51
CA GLN A 302 34.95 24.52 22.76
C GLN A 302 35.00 23.33 23.73
N THR A 303 36.20 22.81 23.92
CA THR A 303 36.52 21.90 25.02
C THR A 303 36.43 22.67 26.34
N PRO A 304 35.68 22.22 27.36
CA PRO A 304 35.65 22.90 28.64
C PRO A 304 36.99 22.68 29.36
N THR A 305 37.69 23.78 29.64
CA THR A 305 38.88 23.79 30.48
C THR A 305 38.46 23.68 31.94
N GLU A 306 38.88 22.61 32.62
CA GLU A 306 38.78 22.50 34.07
C GLU A 306 39.58 23.63 34.75
N THR A 307 38.94 24.36 35.67
CA THR A 307 39.64 25.24 36.60
C THR A 307 39.22 24.91 38.02
N SER A 308 40.23 24.63 38.85
CA SER A 308 40.16 24.19 40.24
C SER A 308 40.11 25.36 41.22
N ALA A 309 39.30 25.19 42.28
CA ALA A 309 39.37 25.78 43.65
C ALA A 309 39.25 27.33 43.77
N GLU A 310 38.61 27.93 44.78
CA GLU A 310 38.44 27.60 46.19
C GLU A 310 37.12 28.15 46.77
N THR A 311 36.65 27.56 47.87
CA THR A 311 35.60 28.06 48.77
C THR A 311 36.24 28.76 49.98
N PRO A 312 35.58 29.78 50.58
CA PRO A 312 35.22 29.62 51.99
C PRO A 312 33.80 30.12 52.36
N THR A 313 33.06 29.19 52.96
CA THR A 313 32.07 29.25 54.05
C THR A 313 31.74 30.60 54.70
N GLN A 314 30.44 30.92 54.84
CA GLN A 314 29.76 31.17 56.14
C GLN A 314 28.23 30.86 56.06
N THR A 315 27.72 30.15 57.08
CA THR A 315 26.31 29.89 57.42
C THR A 315 26.03 30.66 58.73
N PRO A 316 24.80 31.12 59.05
CA PRO A 316 23.83 30.25 59.76
C PRO A 316 22.32 30.48 59.48
N ALA A 317 21.56 29.38 59.60
CA ALA A 317 20.19 29.20 60.16
C ALA A 317 19.00 30.04 59.59
N GLU A 318 17.76 29.55 59.44
CA GLU A 318 16.91 28.71 60.31
C GLU A 318 15.86 27.91 59.51
N THR A 319 15.34 26.84 60.13
CA THR A 319 14.13 26.06 59.74
C THR A 319 12.93 26.56 60.57
N PRO A 320 11.67 26.39 60.11
CA PRO A 320 10.91 25.26 60.63
C PRO A 320 9.96 24.55 59.63
N THR A 321 9.83 23.26 59.92
CA THR A 321 8.91 22.20 59.48
C THR A 321 7.42 22.54 59.57
N GLN A 322 6.60 21.96 58.68
CA GLN A 322 5.43 21.12 59.05
C GLN A 322 4.76 20.39 57.88
N THR A 323 4.66 19.08 58.02
CA THR A 323 3.70 18.16 57.40
C THR A 323 2.54 17.92 58.40
N PRO A 324 1.35 17.50 57.94
CA PRO A 324 0.84 16.25 58.50
C PRO A 324 0.17 15.33 57.46
N THR A 325 0.47 14.05 57.63
CA THR A 325 -0.26 12.86 57.16
C THR A 325 -1.46 12.59 58.07
N GLU A 326 -2.54 11.97 57.60
CA GLU A 326 -3.21 10.80 58.22
C GLU A 326 -4.23 10.13 57.25
N THR A 327 -4.35 8.81 57.36
CA THR A 327 -5.31 7.85 56.75
C THR A 327 -5.75 6.93 57.92
N PRO A 328 -7.02 6.48 58.09
CA PRO A 328 -7.39 5.08 57.75
C PRO A 328 -8.89 4.70 57.49
N THR A 329 -9.12 3.71 56.61
CA THR A 329 -9.99 2.47 56.64
C THR A 329 -11.52 2.59 56.96
N GLN A 330 -12.53 1.85 56.42
CA GLN A 330 -12.76 0.41 56.17
C GLN A 330 -13.93 0.09 55.19
N ILE A 331 -13.98 -1.18 54.79
CA ILE A 331 -14.93 -1.97 53.94
C ILE A 331 -16.31 -2.17 54.64
N PRO A 332 -17.42 -2.47 53.91
CA PRO A 332 -17.89 -3.87 53.87
C PRO A 332 -18.40 -4.36 52.49
N THR A 333 -18.29 -5.68 52.34
CA THR A 333 -18.80 -6.63 51.34
C THR A 333 -20.33 -6.68 51.28
N GLU A 334 -20.92 -6.86 50.09
CA GLU A 334 -21.89 -7.94 49.77
C GLU A 334 -22.24 -8.02 48.27
N THR A 335 -22.37 -9.25 47.79
CA THR A 335 -22.75 -9.70 46.43
C THR A 335 -24.28 -9.63 46.24
N PRO A 336 -24.81 -9.40 45.02
CA PRO A 336 -25.49 -10.52 44.38
C PRO A 336 -25.26 -10.63 42.85
N THR A 337 -25.58 -11.83 42.39
CA THR A 337 -25.42 -12.44 41.07
C THR A 337 -26.63 -12.20 40.14
N GLN A 338 -26.34 -12.21 38.82
CA GLN A 338 -27.22 -12.47 37.65
C GLN A 338 -28.25 -11.42 37.20
N THR A 339 -28.08 -10.89 35.99
CA THR A 339 -28.78 -11.33 34.75
C THR A 339 -28.43 -10.37 33.60
N LEU A 340 -27.90 -10.90 32.50
CA LEU A 340 -27.65 -10.14 31.26
C LEU A 340 -28.97 -10.03 30.49
N THR A 341 -29.41 -8.80 30.25
CA THR A 341 -30.40 -8.46 29.22
C THR A 341 -29.69 -7.55 28.23
N GLU A 342 -29.44 -8.06 27.03
CA GLU A 342 -29.01 -7.24 25.91
C GLU A 342 -30.16 -6.32 25.48
N THR A 343 -29.88 -5.03 25.36
CA THR A 343 -30.76 -4.10 24.65
C THR A 343 -29.86 -3.23 23.79
N SER A 344 -29.80 -3.60 22.51
CA SER A 344 -29.19 -2.81 21.44
C SER A 344 -30.10 -1.61 21.14
N THR A 345 -29.71 -0.41 21.56
CA THR A 345 -30.35 0.83 21.11
C THR A 345 -29.77 1.22 19.75
N GLN A 346 -30.59 1.07 18.70
CA GLN A 346 -30.32 1.65 17.38
C GLN A 346 -30.57 3.16 17.43
N THR A 347 -29.54 3.96 17.14
CA THR A 347 -29.71 5.38 16.84
C THR A 347 -29.80 5.53 15.32
N SER A 348 -31.02 5.77 14.84
CA SER A 348 -31.30 6.12 13.44
C SER A 348 -31.19 7.64 13.31
N THR A 349 -30.37 8.14 12.39
CA THR A 349 -30.33 9.57 12.03
C THR A 349 -31.06 9.74 10.71
N GLU A 350 -32.33 10.15 10.79
CA GLU A 350 -33.07 10.70 9.65
C GLU A 350 -32.71 12.18 9.48
N MET A 351 -32.55 12.61 8.22
CA MET A 351 -32.55 14.02 7.85
C MET A 351 -33.51 14.19 6.65
N PRO A 352 -34.35 15.23 6.61
CA PRO A 352 -35.56 15.24 5.77
C PRO A 352 -35.27 15.68 4.33
N ALA A 353 -36.08 15.16 3.41
CA ALA A 353 -36.22 15.67 2.05
C ALA A 353 -37.13 16.90 2.03
N GLU A 354 -36.71 17.97 1.36
CA GLU A 354 -37.58 19.08 0.98
C GLU A 354 -37.74 19.12 -0.54
N GLU A 355 -39.01 19.29 -0.93
CA GLU A 355 -39.59 19.37 -2.26
C GLU A 355 -39.80 20.85 -2.59
N THR A 356 -39.37 21.32 -3.78
CA THR A 356 -39.92 22.57 -4.35
C THR A 356 -39.88 22.55 -5.88
N ASP A 357 -41.04 22.80 -6.48
CA ASP A 357 -41.29 23.08 -7.89
C ASP A 357 -40.91 24.51 -8.32
N ASP A 358 -40.56 24.58 -9.60
CA ASP A 358 -40.49 25.64 -10.63
C ASP A 358 -40.76 27.14 -10.33
N THR A 359 -39.88 28.03 -10.85
CA THR A 359 -40.17 29.11 -11.83
C THR A 359 -39.03 30.17 -11.97
N GLY A 360 -38.62 30.45 -13.22
CA GLY A 360 -38.38 31.81 -13.77
C GLY A 360 -37.17 32.69 -13.37
N SER A 361 -36.19 32.79 -14.29
CA SER A 361 -35.47 34.01 -14.75
C SER A 361 -34.47 34.80 -13.86
N SER A 362 -33.31 35.03 -14.48
CA SER A 362 -32.38 36.20 -14.42
C SER A 362 -31.15 36.20 -13.49
N SER A 363 -29.99 36.15 -14.18
CA SER A 363 -28.71 36.84 -13.98
C SER A 363 -28.06 37.02 -12.59
N SER A 364 -26.78 36.61 -12.56
CA SER A 364 -25.60 37.26 -11.95
C SER A 364 -24.92 36.50 -10.78
N GLY A 365 -23.61 36.31 -10.95
CA GLY A 365 -22.57 36.42 -9.90
C GLY A 365 -22.52 35.38 -8.78
N GLY A 366 -21.50 34.52 -8.82
CA GLY A 366 -21.02 33.79 -7.64
C GLY A 366 -20.70 32.32 -7.90
N ARG A 367 -19.46 32.02 -8.32
CA ARG A 367 -18.95 30.64 -8.32
C ARG A 367 -18.21 30.39 -7.01
N SER A 368 -18.90 29.81 -6.04
CA SER A 368 -18.28 29.22 -4.85
C SER A 368 -17.77 27.83 -5.21
N HIS A 369 -16.45 27.65 -5.11
CA HIS A 369 -15.76 26.39 -5.32
C HIS A 369 -16.16 25.38 -4.25
N ARG A 370 -16.67 24.22 -4.69
CA ARG A 370 -16.70 23.01 -3.86
C ARG A 370 -15.29 22.45 -3.83
N SER A 371 -14.69 22.47 -2.64
CA SER A 371 -13.51 21.71 -2.28
C SER A 371 -13.81 20.23 -2.46
N SER A 372 -13.13 19.59 -3.41
CA SER A 372 -13.15 18.14 -3.54
C SER A 372 -12.14 17.59 -2.54
N SER A 373 -12.62 17.23 -1.35
CA SER A 373 -11.88 16.43 -0.38
C SER A 373 -11.57 15.07 -1.01
N GLY A 374 -10.29 14.78 -1.26
CA GLY A 374 -9.81 13.46 -1.65
C GLY A 374 -9.92 12.51 -0.48
N GLY A 375 -11.07 11.83 -0.38
CA GLY A 375 -11.28 10.76 0.60
C GLY A 375 -10.72 9.44 0.07
N GLY A 376 -10.18 8.63 0.98
CA GLY A 376 -9.59 7.33 0.71
C GLY A 376 -10.42 6.45 -0.21
N SER A 377 -9.70 5.70 -1.06
CA SER A 377 -10.22 4.80 -2.10
C SER A 377 -10.98 3.62 -1.47
N THR A 378 -12.23 3.85 -1.07
CA THR A 378 -13.23 2.79 -0.95
C THR A 378 -13.71 2.49 -2.35
N GLY A 379 -13.43 1.30 -2.88
CA GLY A 379 -14.15 0.79 -4.06
C GLY A 379 -15.64 0.96 -3.79
N GLY A 380 -16.28 1.88 -4.48
CA GLY A 380 -17.69 2.21 -4.22
C GLY A 380 -18.55 1.06 -4.71
N SER A 381 -19.47 0.58 -3.88
CA SER A 381 -20.54 -0.25 -4.40
C SER A 381 -21.49 0.62 -5.23
N PRO A 382 -21.87 0.19 -6.45
CA PRO A 382 -22.91 0.84 -7.22
C PRO A 382 -24.32 0.56 -6.67
N GLU A 383 -24.47 -0.33 -5.68
CA GLU A 383 -25.77 -0.67 -5.10
C GLU A 383 -26.28 0.44 -4.16
N PRO A 384 -27.52 0.91 -4.31
CA PRO A 384 -28.11 1.87 -3.39
C PRO A 384 -28.12 1.36 -1.95
N GLN A 385 -27.59 2.15 -1.02
CA GLN A 385 -27.43 1.74 0.39
C GLN A 385 -28.74 1.30 1.06
N LYS A 386 -29.89 1.81 0.62
CA LYS A 386 -31.21 1.37 1.11
C LYS A 386 -31.49 -0.13 0.87
N ASN A 387 -30.92 -0.72 -0.19
CA ASN A 387 -31.11 -2.12 -0.57
C ASN A 387 -30.04 -3.06 0.03
N VAL A 388 -28.93 -2.52 0.54
CA VAL A 388 -27.89 -3.29 1.21
C VAL A 388 -28.38 -3.66 2.62
N GLU A 389 -28.40 -4.94 2.94
CA GLU A 389 -28.75 -5.49 4.26
C GLU A 389 -27.50 -5.58 5.15
N PHE A 390 -26.46 -6.23 4.63
CA PHE A 390 -25.16 -6.37 5.29
C PHE A 390 -24.04 -6.19 4.27
N LYS A 391 -22.91 -5.67 4.74
CA LYS A 391 -21.70 -5.45 3.93
C LYS A 391 -20.49 -5.99 4.67
N ASP A 392 -19.62 -6.71 3.95
CA ASP A 392 -18.32 -7.15 4.43
C ASP A 392 -17.24 -6.74 3.43
N THR A 393 -16.02 -6.51 3.92
CA THR A 393 -14.89 -6.07 3.10
C THR A 393 -13.62 -6.82 3.47
N ALA A 394 -12.78 -7.06 2.47
CA ALA A 394 -11.46 -7.67 2.66
C ALA A 394 -10.45 -6.96 1.75
N GLN A 395 -9.20 -6.83 2.20
CA GLN A 395 -8.12 -6.21 1.44
C GLN A 395 -6.94 -7.16 1.27
N VAL A 396 -6.47 -7.32 0.04
CA VAL A 396 -5.39 -8.24 -0.32
C VAL A 396 -4.52 -7.63 -1.41
N PHE A 397 -3.21 -7.83 -1.32
CA PHE A 397 -2.30 -7.53 -2.43
C PHE A 397 -2.46 -8.57 -3.54
N ILE A 398 -2.75 -8.12 -4.76
CA ILE A 398 -2.96 -9.01 -5.91
C ILE A 398 -1.68 -9.09 -6.75
N PRO A 399 -0.91 -10.19 -6.69
CA PRO A 399 0.24 -10.40 -7.55
C PRO A 399 -0.19 -10.99 -8.90
N ASN A 400 0.66 -10.83 -9.91
CA ASN A 400 0.51 -11.51 -11.18
C ASN A 400 0.62 -13.05 -11.04
N GLU A 401 -0.21 -13.77 -11.77
CA GLU A 401 -0.26 -15.24 -11.94
C GLU A 401 -0.34 -16.07 -10.64
N LYS A 402 -0.66 -15.45 -9.50
CA LYS A 402 -0.82 -16.14 -8.22
C LYS A 402 -2.29 -16.18 -7.80
N PRO A 403 -2.75 -17.30 -7.20
CA PRO A 403 -4.07 -17.35 -6.60
C PRO A 403 -4.13 -16.41 -5.40
N VAL A 404 -5.20 -15.62 -5.32
CA VAL A 404 -5.48 -14.70 -4.22
C VAL A 404 -6.81 -15.06 -3.57
N TYR A 405 -6.87 -14.90 -2.25
CA TYR A 405 -8.05 -15.21 -1.43
C TYR A 405 -8.47 -14.00 -0.63
N PHE A 406 -9.71 -13.56 -0.81
CA PHE A 406 -10.34 -12.55 0.03
C PHE A 406 -11.24 -13.27 1.03
N ASN A 407 -10.79 -13.38 2.28
CA ASN A 407 -11.55 -14.01 3.36
C ASN A 407 -12.39 -12.95 4.09
N PHE A 408 -13.71 -13.17 4.21
CA PHE A 408 -14.64 -12.25 4.85
C PHE A 408 -14.89 -12.66 6.30
N THR A 409 -14.09 -12.12 7.21
CA THR A 409 -14.02 -12.60 8.60
C THR A 409 -15.09 -12.04 9.53
N ASN A 410 -15.80 -10.97 9.13
CA ASN A 410 -16.89 -10.43 9.95
C ASN A 410 -18.12 -11.33 9.94
N ASN A 411 -18.20 -12.25 8.97
CA ASN A 411 -19.19 -13.32 8.92
C ASN A 411 -20.65 -12.83 8.84
N VAL A 412 -20.86 -11.58 8.38
CA VAL A 412 -22.16 -10.92 8.29
C VAL A 412 -22.87 -11.14 6.94
N THR A 413 -22.19 -11.72 5.96
CA THR A 413 -22.75 -12.02 4.63
C THR A 413 -22.85 -13.53 4.38
N VAL A 414 -23.47 -13.93 3.25
CA VAL A 414 -23.53 -15.34 2.84
C VAL A 414 -22.23 -15.85 2.20
N VAL A 415 -21.24 -15.00 1.96
CA VAL A 415 -19.97 -15.37 1.32
C VAL A 415 -18.90 -15.54 2.38
N ASP A 416 -18.20 -16.68 2.36
CA ASP A 416 -17.08 -16.94 3.27
C ASP A 416 -15.77 -16.36 2.70
N TYR A 417 -15.52 -16.65 1.42
CA TYR A 417 -14.38 -16.11 0.69
C TYR A 417 -14.65 -16.09 -0.82
N ILE A 418 -13.88 -15.27 -1.52
CA ILE A 418 -13.72 -15.36 -2.97
C ILE A 418 -12.25 -15.62 -3.32
N SER A 419 -12.00 -16.31 -4.43
CA SER A 419 -10.62 -16.51 -4.90
C SER A 419 -10.51 -16.52 -6.41
N PHE A 420 -9.42 -15.98 -6.93
CA PHE A 420 -9.11 -15.95 -8.37
C PHE A 420 -7.59 -15.86 -8.58
N THR A 421 -7.16 -16.07 -9.81
CA THR A 421 -5.79 -15.79 -10.26
C THR A 421 -5.83 -14.55 -11.14
N SER A 422 -4.99 -13.55 -10.85
CA SER A 422 -4.88 -12.37 -11.72
C SER A 422 -3.91 -12.59 -12.87
N LYS A 423 -4.19 -12.01 -14.03
CA LYS A 423 -3.27 -11.93 -15.18
C LYS A 423 -2.26 -10.76 -15.10
N ARG A 424 -2.32 -9.97 -14.03
CA ARG A 424 -1.42 -8.82 -13.79
C ARG A 424 -1.29 -8.48 -12.30
N THR A 425 -0.22 -7.83 -11.90
CA THR A 425 -0.10 -7.27 -10.54
C THR A 425 -0.97 -6.00 -10.44
N VAL A 426 -1.81 -5.89 -9.40
CA VAL A 426 -2.74 -4.74 -9.19
C VAL A 426 -2.55 -4.05 -7.84
N GLY A 427 -1.60 -4.53 -7.04
CA GLY A 427 -1.34 -3.95 -5.72
C GLY A 427 -2.41 -4.31 -4.70
N LYS A 428 -2.49 -3.56 -3.59
CA LYS A 428 -3.48 -3.80 -2.53
C LYS A 428 -4.86 -3.38 -3.01
N THR A 429 -5.74 -4.37 -3.12
CA THR A 429 -7.09 -4.21 -3.66
C THR A 429 -8.11 -4.55 -2.59
N THR A 430 -9.24 -3.83 -2.58
CA THR A 430 -10.39 -4.13 -1.72
C THR A 430 -11.41 -4.98 -2.48
N ALA A 431 -11.91 -6.04 -1.84
CA ALA A 431 -13.13 -6.72 -2.26
C ALA A 431 -14.26 -6.41 -1.29
N ILE A 432 -15.48 -6.33 -1.81
CA ILE A 432 -16.70 -6.01 -1.08
C ILE A 432 -17.74 -7.06 -1.40
N VAL A 433 -18.40 -7.58 -0.36
CA VAL A 433 -19.59 -8.43 -0.48
C VAL A 433 -20.76 -7.73 0.17
N GLU A 434 -21.91 -7.75 -0.49
CA GLU A 434 -23.13 -7.13 -0.02
C GLU A 434 -24.30 -8.10 -0.10
N ASN A 435 -24.86 -8.47 1.05
CA ASN A 435 -26.17 -9.12 1.08
C ASN A 435 -27.25 -8.07 0.82
N LEU A 436 -28.22 -8.40 -0.03
CA LEU A 436 -29.28 -7.48 -0.40
C LEU A 436 -30.62 -7.87 0.22
N LYS A 437 -31.43 -6.86 0.53
CA LYS A 437 -32.81 -7.02 1.02
C LYS A 437 -33.72 -7.54 -0.09
N ASN A 438 -33.52 -7.02 -1.30
CA ASN A 438 -34.21 -7.44 -2.51
C ASN A 438 -33.18 -7.70 -3.62
N ARG A 439 -33.65 -8.13 -4.79
CA ARG A 439 -32.81 -8.14 -6.00
C ARG A 439 -32.14 -6.77 -6.20
N SER A 440 -30.92 -6.76 -6.76
CA SER A 440 -30.25 -5.53 -7.15
C SER A 440 -31.15 -4.66 -8.04
N GLU A 441 -31.13 -3.35 -7.82
CA GLU A 441 -31.87 -2.38 -8.65
C GLU A 441 -31.38 -2.36 -10.11
N SER A 442 -30.19 -2.91 -10.37
CA SER A 442 -29.60 -3.00 -11.71
C SER A 442 -30.12 -4.19 -12.54
N VAL A 443 -30.92 -5.08 -11.94
CA VAL A 443 -31.43 -6.30 -12.60
C VAL A 443 -32.96 -6.28 -12.69
N SER A 444 -33.54 -6.68 -13.84
CA SER A 444 -35.00 -6.61 -14.07
C SER A 444 -35.79 -7.81 -13.53
N ASP A 445 -35.20 -9.01 -13.51
CA ASP A 445 -35.91 -10.28 -13.28
C ASP A 445 -35.17 -11.19 -12.30
N SER A 446 -35.81 -12.26 -11.81
CA SER A 446 -35.21 -13.26 -10.90
C SER A 446 -35.26 -14.65 -11.52
N PRO A 447 -34.27 -15.54 -11.24
CA PRO A 447 -34.31 -16.90 -11.74
C PRO A 447 -35.39 -17.74 -11.04
N GLU A 448 -35.71 -18.89 -11.61
CA GLU A 448 -36.66 -19.84 -11.02
C GLU A 448 -36.13 -20.45 -9.70
N GLY A 449 -37.06 -20.85 -8.83
CA GLY A 449 -36.77 -21.45 -7.53
C GLY A 449 -37.08 -20.53 -6.35
N VAL A 450 -36.97 -21.09 -5.15
CA VAL A 450 -37.12 -20.34 -3.89
C VAL A 450 -35.80 -19.61 -3.63
N VAL A 451 -35.85 -18.29 -3.53
CA VAL A 451 -34.68 -17.45 -3.29
C VAL A 451 -34.26 -17.54 -1.82
N TYR A 452 -32.99 -17.87 -1.59
CA TYR A 452 -32.37 -17.75 -0.28
C TYR A 452 -31.84 -16.33 -0.05
N LYS A 453 -30.99 -15.85 -0.97
CA LYS A 453 -30.35 -14.54 -0.84
C LYS A 453 -29.86 -13.99 -2.17
N PHE A 454 -30.12 -12.70 -2.40
CA PHE A 454 -29.42 -11.89 -3.40
C PHE A 454 -28.18 -11.27 -2.77
N PHE A 455 -27.07 -11.26 -3.51
CA PHE A 455 -25.85 -10.61 -3.04
C PHE A 455 -24.98 -10.11 -4.21
N ASN A 456 -24.14 -9.11 -3.93
CA ASN A 456 -23.18 -8.57 -4.88
C ASN A 456 -21.75 -8.84 -4.41
N VAL A 457 -20.84 -8.97 -5.38
CA VAL A 457 -19.40 -9.06 -5.12
C VAL A 457 -18.66 -8.08 -6.03
N TRP A 458 -17.86 -7.21 -5.42
CA TRP A 458 -17.03 -6.22 -6.12
C TRP A 458 -15.57 -6.43 -5.77
N VAL A 459 -14.67 -6.36 -6.75
CA VAL A 459 -13.22 -6.45 -6.52
C VAL A 459 -12.54 -5.30 -7.26
N GLY A 460 -11.84 -4.46 -6.51
CA GLY A 460 -11.18 -3.26 -7.02
C GLY A 460 -12.15 -2.23 -7.59
N ASN A 461 -11.59 -1.23 -8.28
CA ASN A 461 -12.38 -0.23 -8.98
C ASN A 461 -12.82 -0.73 -10.36
N GLY A 462 -14.00 -0.29 -10.83
CA GLY A 462 -14.40 -0.41 -12.23
C GLY A 462 -14.62 -1.84 -12.76
N GLY A 463 -15.10 -2.76 -11.94
CA GLY A 463 -15.42 -4.12 -12.39
C GLY A 463 -14.21 -5.00 -12.69
N TYR A 464 -13.05 -4.72 -12.08
CA TYR A 464 -11.85 -5.54 -12.24
C TYR A 464 -12.12 -7.03 -11.97
N GLY A 465 -12.92 -7.34 -10.94
CA GLY A 465 -13.38 -8.70 -10.64
C GLY A 465 -14.31 -9.35 -11.68
N ASP A 466 -14.88 -8.61 -12.62
CA ASP A 466 -15.72 -9.14 -13.72
C ASP A 466 -15.05 -8.95 -15.09
N SER A 467 -13.77 -8.59 -15.10
CA SER A 467 -13.00 -8.35 -16.32
C SER A 467 -12.32 -9.63 -16.81
N ASP A 468 -11.89 -9.61 -18.07
CA ASP A 468 -11.07 -10.66 -18.68
C ASP A 468 -9.64 -10.75 -18.09
N LYS A 469 -9.33 -9.95 -17.07
CA LYS A 469 -8.05 -9.87 -16.37
C LYS A 469 -7.91 -10.90 -15.25
N ILE A 470 -8.97 -11.62 -14.89
CA ILE A 470 -8.92 -12.68 -13.88
C ILE A 470 -9.19 -14.06 -14.49
N LEU A 471 -8.69 -15.10 -13.83
CA LEU A 471 -8.82 -16.51 -14.18
C LEU A 471 -9.25 -17.30 -12.95
N ASN A 472 -9.90 -18.45 -13.17
CA ASN A 472 -10.26 -19.41 -12.11
C ASN A 472 -11.00 -18.76 -10.92
N ALA A 473 -11.94 -17.86 -11.22
CA ALA A 473 -12.69 -17.16 -10.18
C ALA A 473 -13.67 -18.11 -9.48
N THR A 474 -13.80 -17.95 -8.17
CA THR A 474 -14.58 -18.84 -7.29
C THR A 474 -15.26 -18.06 -6.18
N ILE A 475 -16.42 -18.54 -5.76
CA ILE A 475 -17.13 -18.08 -4.59
C ILE A 475 -17.37 -19.27 -3.66
N SER A 476 -17.00 -19.12 -2.39
CA SER A 476 -17.51 -19.95 -1.29
C SER A 476 -18.66 -19.23 -0.61
N PHE A 477 -19.81 -19.88 -0.51
CA PHE A 477 -21.00 -19.33 0.13
C PHE A 477 -21.68 -20.36 1.01
N LYS A 478 -22.52 -19.89 1.92
CA LYS A 478 -23.20 -20.74 2.91
C LYS A 478 -24.71 -20.54 2.91
N VAL A 479 -25.43 -21.61 3.24
CA VAL A 479 -26.90 -21.63 3.35
C VAL A 479 -27.30 -22.18 4.71
N GLN A 480 -28.17 -21.46 5.42
CA GLN A 480 -28.68 -21.91 6.72
C GLN A 480 -29.55 -23.15 6.59
N LYS A 481 -29.30 -24.15 7.43
CA LYS A 481 -30.11 -25.38 7.49
C LYS A 481 -31.56 -25.11 7.91
N SER A 482 -31.78 -24.14 8.80
CA SER A 482 -33.13 -23.74 9.20
C SER A 482 -33.95 -23.25 8.01
N TRP A 483 -33.37 -22.42 7.15
CA TRP A 483 -34.06 -21.96 5.93
C TRP A 483 -34.40 -23.11 4.99
N ILE A 484 -33.48 -24.07 4.81
CA ILE A 484 -33.71 -25.26 3.99
C ILE A 484 -34.91 -26.04 4.53
N GLN A 485 -34.95 -26.28 5.83
CA GLN A 485 -36.04 -27.00 6.50
C GLN A 485 -37.37 -26.23 6.44
N GLU A 486 -37.35 -24.92 6.72
CA GLU A 486 -38.55 -24.06 6.75
C GLU A 486 -39.22 -23.91 5.37
N ASN A 487 -38.45 -24.06 4.29
CA ASN A 487 -38.92 -23.87 2.92
C ASN A 487 -39.05 -25.19 2.14
N ASP A 488 -38.89 -26.34 2.81
CA ASP A 488 -38.93 -27.68 2.23
C ASP A 488 -37.96 -27.88 1.04
N ILE A 489 -36.76 -27.30 1.13
CA ILE A 489 -35.79 -27.28 0.03
C ILE A 489 -35.02 -28.60 -0.02
N ASP A 490 -34.93 -29.21 -1.20
CA ASP A 490 -33.99 -30.30 -1.45
C ASP A 490 -32.56 -29.72 -1.42
N PRO A 491 -31.68 -30.10 -0.47
CA PRO A 491 -30.33 -29.56 -0.39
C PRO A 491 -29.50 -29.77 -1.66
N SER A 492 -29.79 -30.83 -2.44
CA SER A 492 -29.11 -31.12 -3.70
C SER A 492 -29.53 -30.19 -4.84
N SER A 493 -30.66 -29.48 -4.68
CA SER A 493 -31.17 -28.50 -5.63
C SER A 493 -30.55 -27.10 -5.48
N ILE A 494 -29.76 -26.88 -4.42
CA ILE A 494 -29.14 -25.58 -4.15
C ILE A 494 -28.18 -25.23 -5.28
N VAL A 495 -28.35 -24.04 -5.83
CA VAL A 495 -27.55 -23.53 -6.95
C VAL A 495 -27.25 -22.05 -6.79
N LEU A 496 -26.14 -21.63 -7.39
CA LEU A 496 -25.76 -20.22 -7.51
C LEU A 496 -26.10 -19.74 -8.92
N HIS A 497 -26.70 -18.56 -9.03
CA HIS A 497 -26.88 -17.90 -10.31
C HIS A 497 -26.06 -16.61 -10.36
N LYS A 498 -25.43 -16.33 -11.50
CA LYS A 498 -24.80 -15.03 -11.80
C LYS A 498 -25.61 -14.32 -12.88
N HIS A 499 -25.85 -13.02 -12.72
CA HIS A 499 -26.44 -12.22 -13.78
C HIS A 499 -25.39 -11.83 -14.84
N ASP A 500 -25.73 -12.00 -16.12
CA ASP A 500 -24.99 -11.47 -17.27
C ASP A 500 -25.65 -10.17 -17.72
N ASP A 501 -25.04 -9.02 -17.39
CA ASP A 501 -25.60 -7.71 -17.69
C ASP A 501 -25.70 -7.42 -19.19
N LYS A 502 -24.81 -8.01 -20.00
CA LYS A 502 -24.77 -7.77 -21.44
C LYS A 502 -25.93 -8.45 -22.13
N LYS A 503 -26.28 -9.66 -21.68
CA LYS A 503 -27.39 -10.45 -22.22
C LYS A 503 -28.69 -10.29 -21.44
N LYS A 504 -28.64 -9.68 -20.25
CA LYS A 504 -29.75 -9.53 -19.31
C LYS A 504 -30.36 -10.88 -18.93
N GLU A 505 -29.52 -11.86 -18.63
CA GLU A 505 -29.93 -13.22 -18.31
C GLU A 505 -29.26 -13.74 -17.04
N TRP A 506 -29.90 -14.70 -16.36
CA TRP A 506 -29.31 -15.41 -15.23
C TRP A 506 -28.63 -16.69 -15.70
N ILE A 507 -27.33 -16.80 -15.45
CA ILE A 507 -26.54 -17.99 -15.73
C ILE A 507 -26.55 -18.86 -14.48
N LYS A 508 -27.13 -20.06 -14.59
CA LYS A 508 -27.09 -21.10 -13.54
C LYS A 508 -25.68 -21.68 -13.46
N LEU A 509 -25.08 -21.61 -12.27
CA LEU A 509 -23.74 -22.11 -11.99
C LEU A 509 -23.83 -23.35 -11.08
N PRO A 510 -23.21 -24.47 -11.47
CA PRO A 510 -23.16 -25.65 -10.62
C PRO A 510 -22.33 -25.37 -9.37
N VAL A 511 -22.73 -25.97 -8.25
CA VAL A 511 -22.08 -25.81 -6.96
C VAL A 511 -21.68 -27.17 -6.40
N SER A 512 -20.65 -27.20 -5.57
CA SER A 512 -20.22 -28.40 -4.85
C SER A 512 -20.30 -28.15 -3.35
N LEU A 513 -20.94 -29.05 -2.61
CA LEU A 513 -20.91 -29.01 -1.14
C LEU A 513 -19.47 -29.25 -0.67
N ALA A 514 -18.91 -28.28 0.05
CA ALA A 514 -17.54 -28.31 0.53
C ALA A 514 -17.47 -28.85 1.97
N ILE A 515 -18.30 -28.30 2.86
CA ILE A 515 -18.37 -28.69 4.26
C ILE A 515 -19.78 -28.42 4.80
N GLU A 516 -20.13 -29.11 5.87
CA GLU A 516 -21.33 -28.92 6.66
C GLU A 516 -20.92 -28.70 8.10
N ASP A 517 -21.43 -27.62 8.73
CA ASP A 517 -21.30 -27.37 10.16
C ASP A 517 -22.67 -27.46 10.84
N ASP A 518 -22.78 -27.12 12.13
CA ASP A 518 -24.03 -27.25 12.89
C ASP A 518 -25.18 -26.39 12.34
N GLN A 519 -24.87 -25.25 11.71
CA GLN A 519 -25.85 -24.24 11.30
C GLN A 519 -25.98 -24.11 9.77
N PHE A 520 -24.93 -24.40 9.01
CA PHE A 520 -24.81 -24.09 7.60
C PHE A 520 -24.35 -25.28 6.75
N LEU A 521 -24.79 -25.28 5.49
CA LEU A 521 -24.16 -25.99 4.39
C LEU A 521 -23.29 -25.00 3.60
N HIS A 522 -22.01 -25.30 3.42
CA HIS A 522 -21.07 -24.48 2.66
C HIS A 522 -20.82 -25.06 1.27
N PHE A 523 -20.95 -24.22 0.26
CA PHE A 523 -20.83 -24.57 -1.15
C PHE A 523 -19.74 -23.76 -1.82
N ILE A 524 -19.11 -24.35 -2.83
CA ILE A 524 -18.13 -23.69 -3.70
C ILE A 524 -18.67 -23.70 -5.13
N ALA A 525 -18.56 -22.57 -5.82
CA ALA A 525 -18.91 -22.41 -7.22
C ALA A 525 -17.75 -21.76 -8.00
N ASN A 526 -17.47 -22.29 -9.20
CA ASN A 526 -16.66 -21.57 -10.19
C ASN A 526 -17.54 -20.52 -10.87
N VAL A 527 -17.04 -19.29 -10.95
CA VAL A 527 -17.79 -18.15 -11.52
C VAL A 527 -16.99 -17.53 -12.68
N PRO A 528 -17.65 -16.97 -13.71
CA PRO A 528 -16.95 -16.31 -14.81
C PRO A 528 -16.42 -14.91 -14.45
N GLY A 529 -16.77 -14.39 -13.28
CA GLY A 529 -16.44 -13.05 -12.78
C GLY A 529 -17.34 -12.69 -11.61
N TYR A 530 -17.15 -11.50 -11.03
CA TYR A 530 -17.88 -11.03 -9.84
C TYR A 530 -18.81 -9.86 -10.17
N SER A 531 -20.12 -10.06 -9.99
CA SER A 531 -21.11 -8.98 -10.10
C SER A 531 -22.33 -9.25 -9.21
N PHE A 532 -23.48 -9.54 -9.81
CA PHE A 532 -24.75 -9.80 -9.14
C PHE A 532 -25.03 -11.30 -9.07
N PHE A 533 -25.39 -11.78 -7.89
CA PHE A 533 -25.62 -13.19 -7.63
C PHE A 533 -26.92 -13.43 -6.87
N VAL A 534 -27.44 -14.66 -7.02
CA VAL A 534 -28.54 -15.16 -6.19
C VAL A 534 -28.38 -16.65 -5.90
N ILE A 535 -28.66 -17.04 -4.66
CA ILE A 535 -28.73 -18.43 -4.24
C ILE A 535 -30.20 -18.86 -4.27
N THR A 536 -30.49 -19.97 -4.92
CA THR A 536 -31.85 -20.54 -4.93
C THR A 536 -31.84 -22.04 -4.65
N GLY A 537 -33.00 -22.58 -4.28
CA GLY A 537 -33.26 -24.02 -4.19
C GLY A 537 -34.69 -24.34 -4.65
N THR A 538 -34.97 -25.62 -4.91
CA THR A 538 -36.31 -26.11 -5.25
C THR A 538 -36.85 -26.99 -4.13
N LYS A 539 -38.18 -27.07 -4.04
CA LYS A 539 -38.83 -27.91 -3.03
C LYS A 539 -38.60 -29.39 -3.31
N ASP A 540 -38.52 -30.19 -2.26
CA ASP A 540 -38.41 -31.64 -2.35
C ASP A 540 -39.76 -32.25 -2.79
N GLU A 541 -39.87 -32.63 -4.07
CA GLU A 541 -41.10 -33.20 -4.64
C GLU A 541 -41.42 -34.62 -4.13
N LEU A 542 -40.55 -35.25 -3.32
CA LEU A 542 -40.76 -36.62 -2.82
C LEU A 542 -41.72 -36.73 -1.63
N ASN A 543 -42.13 -35.63 -1.00
CA ASN A 543 -43.12 -35.66 0.10
C ASN A 543 -44.55 -35.28 -0.32
N ALA A 544 -44.76 -34.74 -1.53
CA ALA A 544 -46.09 -34.32 -1.98
C ALA A 544 -47.02 -35.50 -2.31
N THR A 545 -46.48 -36.66 -2.70
CA THR A 545 -47.27 -37.83 -3.12
C THR A 545 -47.70 -38.75 -1.97
N ALA A 546 -47.16 -38.58 -0.75
CA ALA A 546 -47.51 -39.42 0.40
C ALA A 546 -48.74 -38.93 1.18
N ILE A 547 -49.11 -37.65 1.06
CA ILE A 547 -50.23 -37.06 1.80
C ILE A 547 -51.58 -37.29 1.08
N ASP A 548 -51.60 -37.33 -0.25
CA ASP A 548 -52.82 -37.60 -1.03
C ASP A 548 -53.22 -39.09 -1.06
N ALA A 549 -52.25 -40.01 -0.86
CA ALA A 549 -52.54 -41.45 -0.85
C ALA A 549 -53.16 -41.96 0.47
N GLN A 550 -53.01 -41.22 1.59
CA GLN A 550 -53.57 -41.59 2.89
C GLN A 550 -55.01 -41.08 3.09
N ALA A 551 -55.44 -40.08 2.31
CA ALA A 551 -56.81 -39.53 2.36
C ALA A 551 -57.82 -40.30 1.48
N ALA A 552 -57.35 -41.19 0.59
CA ALA A 552 -58.19 -41.91 -0.37
C ALA A 552 -58.59 -43.35 0.05
N ILE A 553 -58.18 -43.82 1.23
CA ILE A 553 -58.51 -45.18 1.71
C ILE A 553 -59.18 -45.11 3.10
N THR A 554 -60.35 -44.47 3.16
CA THR A 554 -61.33 -44.69 4.23
C THR A 554 -62.74 -44.57 3.68
N SER A 555 -63.15 -45.53 2.84
CA SER A 555 -64.54 -45.94 2.71
C SER A 555 -64.65 -47.35 2.13
N ASN A 556 -65.45 -48.17 2.82
CA ASN A 556 -66.01 -49.48 2.46
C ASN A 556 -65.32 -50.75 3.02
N GLU A 557 -65.78 -51.08 4.23
CA GLU A 557 -66.40 -52.34 4.67
C GLU A 557 -65.70 -53.71 4.49
N SER A 558 -65.39 -54.30 5.66
CA SER A 558 -65.76 -55.66 6.12
C SER A 558 -66.03 -56.74 5.07
N ASP A 559 -65.19 -57.78 5.03
CA ASP A 559 -65.47 -59.01 5.80
C ASP A 559 -64.36 -60.09 5.63
N ASN A 560 -64.23 -60.86 6.71
CA ASN A 560 -63.74 -62.23 6.79
C ASN A 560 -62.25 -62.53 7.03
N ALA A 561 -62.04 -63.37 8.04
CA ALA A 561 -60.79 -63.74 8.66
C ALA A 561 -60.19 -65.03 8.06
N SER A 562 -58.86 -65.12 7.99
CA SER A 562 -58.03 -66.16 8.64
C SER A 562 -56.60 -66.21 8.10
N ASN A 563 -55.65 -66.28 9.04
CA ASN A 563 -54.26 -66.80 9.00
C ASN A 563 -53.50 -66.93 7.67
N ILE A 564 -52.28 -66.38 7.61
CA ILE A 564 -51.00 -67.13 7.51
C ILE A 564 -49.80 -66.16 7.61
N THR A 565 -48.76 -66.65 8.28
CA THR A 565 -47.46 -66.07 8.65
C THR A 565 -46.43 -65.89 7.51
N SER A 566 -45.48 -64.97 7.75
CA SER A 566 -44.01 -65.04 7.49
C SER A 566 -43.37 -64.25 6.33
N ASN A 567 -42.20 -63.67 6.69
CA ASN A 567 -41.00 -63.27 5.94
C ASN A 567 -41.11 -62.15 4.88
N ALA A 568 -40.50 -60.98 5.09
CA ALA A 568 -39.06 -60.64 4.97
C ALA A 568 -38.61 -60.45 3.52
N ASP A 569 -38.34 -59.19 3.12
CA ASP A 569 -37.08 -58.78 2.50
C ASP A 569 -37.06 -57.27 2.20
N LYS A 570 -35.94 -56.61 2.54
CA LYS A 570 -35.60 -55.23 2.12
C LYS A 570 -34.60 -55.30 0.95
N PRO A 571 -34.76 -54.55 -0.15
CA PRO A 571 -33.66 -54.32 -1.08
C PRO A 571 -32.84 -53.08 -0.71
N LYS A 572 -31.53 -53.24 -0.82
CA LYS A 572 -30.45 -52.27 -0.60
C LYS A 572 -30.35 -51.28 -1.78
N LEU A 573 -29.96 -50.03 -1.50
CA LEU A 573 -29.52 -49.06 -2.51
C LEU A 573 -28.16 -49.47 -3.13
N PRO A 574 -27.92 -49.20 -4.43
CA PRO A 574 -26.59 -49.32 -5.03
C PRO A 574 -25.75 -48.06 -4.79
N GLY A 575 -24.45 -48.30 -4.55
CA GLY A 575 -23.47 -47.31 -4.09
C GLY A 575 -22.84 -46.43 -5.18
N PHE A 576 -22.27 -45.34 -4.69
CA PHE A 576 -21.55 -44.30 -5.41
C PHE A 576 -20.18 -44.78 -5.92
N GLY A 577 -19.89 -44.45 -7.19
CA GLY A 577 -18.57 -44.60 -7.80
C GLY A 577 -17.68 -43.40 -7.46
N ILE A 578 -16.54 -43.70 -6.86
CA ILE A 578 -15.44 -42.78 -6.55
C ILE A 578 -14.62 -42.51 -7.82
N ILE A 579 -14.35 -41.24 -8.11
CA ILE A 579 -13.10 -40.79 -8.72
C ILE A 579 -12.56 -39.65 -7.84
N GLY A 580 -11.53 -39.95 -7.06
CA GLY A 580 -10.68 -38.94 -6.43
C GLY A 580 -9.72 -38.32 -7.45
N GLY A 581 -9.13 -37.16 -7.22
CA GLY A 581 -9.23 -36.25 -6.10
C GLY A 581 -8.32 -35.04 -6.36
N ILE A 582 -8.55 -33.96 -5.62
CA ILE A 582 -7.48 -33.08 -5.16
C ILE A 582 -7.66 -32.94 -3.65
N ILE A 583 -6.53 -33.09 -2.99
CA ILE A 583 -6.29 -33.43 -1.60
C ILE A 583 -6.37 -32.20 -0.70
N CYS A 584 -7.02 -32.39 0.46
CA CYS A 584 -6.81 -31.71 1.74
C CYS A 584 -6.88 -30.18 1.79
N LEU A 585 -8.09 -29.68 2.07
CA LEU A 585 -8.27 -28.69 3.12
C LEU A 585 -7.59 -29.17 4.44
N LEU A 586 -7.05 -28.24 5.23
CA LEU A 586 -7.03 -28.28 6.71
C LEU A 586 -5.90 -28.96 7.54
N CYS A 587 -4.71 -29.30 7.02
CA CYS A 587 -3.66 -29.84 7.92
C CYS A 587 -2.57 -28.85 8.42
N ILE A 588 -2.38 -27.67 7.82
CA ILE A 588 -1.24 -26.79 8.19
C ILE A 588 -1.61 -25.64 9.14
N LEU A 589 -2.88 -25.19 9.16
CA LEU A 589 -3.28 -24.00 9.93
C LEU A 589 -3.53 -24.24 11.43
N LEU A 590 -3.70 -25.47 11.90
CA LEU A 590 -4.13 -25.72 13.30
C LEU A 590 -3.23 -26.65 14.15
N TYR A 591 -2.10 -27.16 13.64
CA TYR A 591 -1.21 -28.02 14.46
C TYR A 591 0.07 -27.34 14.99
N ARG A 592 0.36 -26.06 14.71
CA ARG A 592 1.59 -25.40 15.23
C ARG A 592 1.42 -24.04 15.93
N ILE A 593 0.18 -23.70 16.32
CA ILE A 593 -0.08 -22.64 17.31
C ILE A 593 -0.10 -23.21 18.75
N LYS A 594 0.31 -24.47 18.95
CA LYS A 594 0.45 -25.08 20.28
C LYS A 594 1.86 -25.63 20.44
N GLU A 595 2.66 -24.95 21.27
CA GLU A 595 4.09 -25.13 21.59
C GLU A 595 5.11 -24.39 20.70
N ARG A 596 5.18 -23.06 20.85
CA ARG A 596 6.38 -22.31 21.29
C ARG A 596 6.09 -20.83 21.49
#